data_AF-A0A3L9M3U1-F1
#
_entry.id   AF-A0A3L9M3U1-F1
#
_cell.length_a   1.000
_cell.length_b   1.000
_cell.length_c   1.000
_cell.angle_alpha   90.00
_cell.angle_beta   90.00
_cell.angle_gamma   90.00
#
_symmetry.space_group_name_H-M   'P 1'
#
loop_
_entity.id
_entity.type
_entity.pdbx_description
1 polymer ?
#
loop_
_entity_poly.entity_id
_entity_poly.type
_entity_poly.pdbx_seq_one_letter_code
_entity_poly.pdbx_strand_id
1 'polypeptide(L)'
;MLFISGIQFSNAQNRKVIPPSEDYKKHLNAAKSHNLDLVKDKKHLNKLISRGKLVPVKQRGYGWRVADLTHSHSYLVPKGQQVLRDIAREFVKETGQNFFVVTSLTRTLHDQNRLRGVNGNASSNDSAHNYGASFDISYVRFNHKLGPNKKLDQELKKILTGFQNSGRIYFVKERLSSCYHIVVR
;
A
#
# COMPACT_ATOMS: atom_id res chain seq x y z
N MET A 1 53.54 -20.46 -16.62
CA MET A 1 53.07 -20.64 -15.23
C MET A 1 52.22 -19.42 -14.88
N LEU A 2 50.91 -19.50 -15.08
CA LEU A 2 49.97 -18.38 -14.90
C LEU A 2 48.95 -18.79 -13.85
N PHE A 3 49.05 -18.15 -12.68
CA PHE A 3 48.03 -18.18 -11.64
C PHE A 3 46.82 -17.35 -12.11
N ILE A 4 45.63 -17.95 -12.16
CA ILE A 4 44.37 -17.20 -12.10
C ILE A 4 43.51 -17.87 -11.04
N SER A 5 43.35 -17.12 -9.95
CA SER A 5 42.48 -17.38 -8.81
C SER A 5 41.02 -17.53 -9.24
N GLY A 6 40.41 -18.67 -8.93
CA GLY A 6 38.97 -18.87 -9.07
C GLY A 6 38.21 -17.97 -8.09
N ILE A 7 37.46 -17.01 -8.62
CA ILE A 7 36.51 -16.21 -7.86
C ILE A 7 35.32 -17.12 -7.50
N GLN A 8 35.17 -17.43 -6.23
CA GLN A 8 33.96 -18.05 -5.68
C GLN A 8 32.77 -17.09 -5.87
N PHE A 9 31.83 -17.47 -6.73
CA PHE A 9 30.51 -16.84 -6.75
C PHE A 9 29.71 -17.32 -5.52
N SER A 10 29.60 -16.42 -4.54
CA SER A 10 28.84 -16.61 -3.31
C SER A 10 27.32 -16.54 -3.56
N ASN A 11 26.65 -17.67 -3.30
CA ASN A 11 25.31 -17.84 -2.75
C ASN A 11 24.22 -16.79 -3.10
N ALA A 12 23.50 -17.04 -4.19
CA ALA A 12 22.10 -16.61 -4.30
C ALA A 12 21.30 -17.39 -3.23
N GLN A 13 20.96 -16.73 -2.12
CA GLN A 13 20.19 -17.30 -1.04
C GLN A 13 18.89 -17.93 -1.57
N ASN A 14 18.80 -19.25 -1.44
CA ASN A 14 17.62 -20.06 -1.71
C ASN A 14 16.51 -19.66 -0.71
N ARG A 15 15.79 -18.57 -0.98
CA ARG A 15 14.65 -18.14 -0.15
C ARG A 15 13.54 -19.18 -0.29
N LYS A 16 13.22 -19.89 0.80
CA LYS A 16 12.04 -20.77 0.85
C LYS A 16 10.82 -20.01 0.34
N VAL A 17 10.27 -20.45 -0.78
CA VAL A 17 8.99 -19.94 -1.30
C VAL A 17 7.89 -20.46 -0.38
N ILE A 18 7.48 -19.63 0.58
CA ILE A 18 6.35 -19.95 1.46
C ILE A 18 5.08 -19.78 0.63
N PRO A 19 4.20 -20.80 0.53
CA PRO A 19 2.96 -20.66 -0.20
C PRO A 19 2.12 -19.53 0.42
N PRO A 20 1.53 -18.65 -0.41
CA PRO A 20 0.73 -17.54 0.10
C PRO A 20 -0.46 -18.05 0.92
N SER A 21 -0.75 -17.39 2.05
CA SER A 21 -1.94 -17.68 2.84
C SER A 21 -3.22 -17.41 2.04
N GLU A 22 -4.32 -18.07 2.42
CA GLU A 22 -5.62 -17.85 1.78
C GLU A 22 -6.09 -16.39 1.90
N ASP A 23 -5.79 -15.74 3.03
CA ASP A 23 -6.10 -14.32 3.25
C ASP A 23 -5.35 -13.42 2.25
N TYR A 24 -4.05 -13.69 2.06
CA TYR A 24 -3.26 -12.99 1.07
C TYR A 24 -3.80 -13.19 -0.35
N LYS A 25 -4.21 -14.41 -0.72
CA LYS A 25 -4.80 -14.69 -2.04
C LYS A 25 -6.12 -13.92 -2.24
N LYS A 26 -6.98 -13.85 -1.21
CA LYS A 26 -8.22 -13.06 -1.24
C LYS A 26 -7.94 -11.59 -1.51
N HIS A 27 -6.95 -11.02 -0.82
CA HIS A 27 -6.54 -9.62 -1.00
C HIS A 27 -6.00 -9.38 -2.42
N LEU A 28 -5.13 -10.27 -2.90
CA LEU A 28 -4.57 -10.14 -4.24
C LEU A 28 -5.65 -10.26 -5.33
N ASN A 29 -6.63 -11.15 -5.16
CA ASN A 29 -7.74 -11.31 -6.10
C ASN A 29 -8.65 -10.07 -6.10
N ALA A 30 -8.93 -9.47 -4.94
CA ALA A 30 -9.66 -8.20 -4.86
C ALA A 30 -8.89 -7.06 -5.54
N ALA A 31 -7.56 -7.03 -5.44
CA ALA A 31 -6.77 -6.04 -6.15
C ALA A 31 -6.85 -6.23 -7.69
N LYS A 32 -6.86 -7.47 -8.16
CA LYS A 32 -6.95 -7.83 -9.58
C LYS A 32 -8.34 -7.57 -10.19
N SER A 33 -9.42 -7.58 -9.41
CA SER A 33 -10.79 -7.39 -9.91
C SER A 33 -11.04 -6.01 -10.54
N HIS A 34 -10.16 -5.03 -10.29
CA HIS A 34 -10.25 -3.67 -10.85
C HIS A 34 -9.80 -3.57 -12.31
N ASN A 35 -9.50 -4.69 -12.99
CA ASN A 35 -9.11 -4.73 -14.42
C ASN A 35 -7.92 -3.81 -14.76
N LEU A 36 -7.02 -3.63 -13.79
CA LEU A 36 -5.74 -2.97 -13.97
C LEU A 36 -4.66 -4.04 -14.11
N ASP A 37 -3.89 -3.98 -15.18
CA ASP A 37 -2.70 -4.80 -15.30
C ASP A 37 -1.69 -4.40 -14.23
N LEU A 38 -0.89 -5.37 -13.82
CA LEU A 38 0.21 -5.17 -12.90
C LEU A 38 1.12 -4.04 -13.41
N VAL A 39 1.26 -2.98 -12.62
CA VAL A 39 2.10 -1.81 -12.93
C VAL A 39 3.58 -2.20 -12.90
N LYS A 40 4.23 -2.23 -14.06
CA LYS A 40 5.58 -2.78 -14.22
C LYS A 40 6.65 -1.78 -13.80
N ASP A 41 6.57 -0.58 -14.36
CA ASP A 41 7.56 0.49 -14.21
C ASP A 41 6.87 1.85 -14.34
N LYS A 42 7.66 2.93 -14.24
CA LYS A 42 7.17 4.31 -14.35
C LYS A 42 6.56 4.63 -15.72
N LYS A 43 7.04 4.03 -16.81
CA LYS A 43 6.48 4.22 -18.16
C LYS A 43 5.10 3.59 -18.25
N HIS A 44 4.91 2.38 -17.71
CA HIS A 44 3.61 1.73 -17.63
C HIS A 44 2.66 2.53 -16.73
N LEU A 45 3.12 3.00 -15.57
CA LEU A 45 2.34 3.86 -14.68
C LEU A 45 1.79 5.09 -15.42
N ASN A 46 2.65 5.84 -16.12
CA ASN A 46 2.25 7.03 -16.86
C ASN A 46 1.22 6.73 -17.97
N LYS A 47 1.34 5.57 -18.63
CA LYS A 47 0.35 5.11 -19.62
C LYS A 47 -1.01 4.77 -18.99
N LEU A 48 -1.04 4.23 -17.78
CA LEU A 48 -2.29 3.96 -17.07
C LEU A 48 -2.94 5.25 -16.57
N ILE A 49 -2.14 6.25 -16.17
CA ILE A 49 -2.60 7.58 -15.80
C ILE A 49 -3.23 8.29 -17.02
N SER A 50 -2.54 8.31 -18.17
CA SER A 50 -3.07 8.98 -19.36
C SER A 50 -4.36 8.36 -19.90
N ARG A 51 -4.60 7.08 -19.60
CA ARG A 51 -5.83 6.34 -19.93
C ARG A 51 -6.93 6.48 -18.87
N GLY A 52 -6.70 7.23 -17.80
CA GLY A 52 -7.66 7.38 -16.69
C GLY A 52 -7.85 6.13 -15.83
N LYS A 53 -7.06 5.07 -16.04
CA LYS A 53 -7.14 3.84 -15.23
C LYS A 53 -6.56 4.02 -13.83
N LEU A 54 -5.63 4.97 -13.67
CA LEU A 54 -5.11 5.43 -12.40
C LEU A 54 -5.36 6.93 -12.26
N VAL A 55 -5.94 7.33 -11.14
CA VAL A 55 -6.29 8.72 -10.84
C VAL A 55 -5.41 9.25 -9.71
N PRO A 56 -5.02 10.53 -9.75
CA PRO A 56 -4.12 11.10 -8.76
C PRO A 56 -4.80 11.22 -7.39
N VAL A 57 -4.07 10.94 -6.33
CA VAL A 57 -4.45 11.25 -4.95
C VAL A 57 -3.73 12.53 -4.55
N LYS A 58 -4.50 13.58 -4.22
CA LYS A 58 -3.94 14.87 -3.80
C LYS A 58 -3.11 14.71 -2.52
N GLN A 59 -1.99 15.43 -2.44
CA GLN A 59 -1.13 15.47 -1.24
C GLN A 59 -1.90 15.87 0.01
N ARG A 60 -2.88 16.78 -0.15
CA ARG A 60 -3.78 17.23 0.91
C ARG A 60 -5.23 17.00 0.47
N GLY A 61 -5.97 16.24 1.27
CA GLY A 61 -7.41 16.06 1.12
C GLY A 61 -8.16 16.36 2.40
N TYR A 62 -9.48 16.30 2.33
CA TYR A 62 -10.34 16.43 3.51
C TYR A 62 -10.22 15.15 4.35
N GLY A 63 -9.57 15.26 5.51
CA GLY A 63 -9.34 14.14 6.43
C GLY A 63 -8.10 13.28 6.16
N TRP A 64 -7.26 13.62 5.18
CA TRP A 64 -5.98 12.92 4.96
C TRP A 64 -4.83 13.82 4.51
N ARG A 65 -3.61 13.33 4.73
CA ARG A 65 -2.38 13.82 4.10
C ARG A 65 -1.61 12.64 3.53
N VAL A 66 -0.96 12.82 2.40
CA VAL A 66 -0.03 11.82 1.86
C VAL A 66 1.37 12.14 2.42
N ALA A 67 2.10 11.12 2.86
CA ALA A 67 3.50 11.27 3.27
C ALA A 67 4.42 11.48 2.07
N ASP A 68 5.69 11.75 2.32
CA ASP A 68 6.70 11.73 1.26
C ASP A 68 6.93 10.29 0.82
N LEU A 69 6.49 9.97 -0.40
CA LEU A 69 6.51 8.60 -0.91
C LEU A 69 7.86 8.29 -1.55
N THR A 70 8.61 7.38 -0.95
CA THR A 70 9.93 6.97 -1.46
C THR A 70 9.88 5.76 -2.38
N HIS A 71 8.88 4.90 -2.25
CA HIS A 71 8.75 3.61 -2.98
C HIS A 71 7.33 3.36 -3.50
N SER A 72 6.53 4.43 -3.66
CA SER A 72 5.19 4.35 -4.25
C SER A 72 4.83 5.69 -4.88
N HIS A 73 3.70 5.73 -5.56
CA HIS A 73 3.20 6.89 -6.28
C HIS A 73 1.77 7.18 -5.85
N SER A 74 1.44 8.47 -5.69
CA SER A 74 0.13 8.97 -5.25
C SER A 74 -0.97 8.80 -6.29
N TYR A 75 -1.25 7.55 -6.66
CA TYR A 75 -2.28 7.16 -7.60
C TYR A 75 -3.02 5.94 -7.06
N LEU A 76 -4.30 5.82 -7.42
CA LEU A 76 -5.13 4.66 -7.18
C LEU A 76 -6.04 4.42 -8.38
N VAL A 77 -6.61 3.23 -8.49
CA VAL A 77 -7.80 3.03 -9.34
C VAL A 77 -8.93 3.96 -8.88
N PRO A 78 -9.85 4.39 -9.77
CA PRO A 78 -10.92 5.33 -9.42
C PRO A 78 -11.72 4.92 -8.17
N LYS A 79 -12.05 3.63 -8.04
CA LYS A 79 -12.74 3.08 -6.88
C LYS A 79 -11.94 3.24 -5.59
N GLY A 80 -10.62 3.04 -5.64
CA GLY A 80 -9.75 3.20 -4.49
C GLY A 80 -9.65 4.64 -4.01
N GLN A 81 -9.60 5.60 -4.94
CA GLN A 81 -9.65 7.03 -4.59
C GLN A 81 -10.99 7.39 -3.92
N GLN A 82 -12.10 6.85 -4.40
CA GLN A 82 -13.41 7.04 -3.77
C GLN A 82 -13.45 6.47 -2.35
N VAL A 83 -12.96 5.24 -2.16
CA VAL A 83 -12.90 4.59 -0.84
C VAL A 83 -12.03 5.38 0.14
N LEU A 84 -10.85 5.83 -0.26
CA LEU A 84 -9.99 6.69 0.57
C LEU A 84 -10.72 7.96 1.01
N ARG A 85 -11.42 8.62 0.09
CA ARG A 85 -12.22 9.81 0.37
C ARG A 85 -13.33 9.56 1.37
N ASP A 86 -14.02 8.44 1.25
CA ASP A 86 -15.14 8.12 2.13
C ASP A 86 -14.65 7.74 3.53
N ILE A 87 -13.55 6.98 3.64
CA ILE A 87 -12.88 6.71 4.92
C ILE A 87 -12.48 8.01 5.61
N ALA A 88 -11.90 8.96 4.86
CA ALA A 88 -11.45 10.23 5.42
C ALA A 88 -12.60 11.14 5.85
N ARG A 89 -13.72 11.14 5.13
CA ARG A 89 -14.94 11.86 5.54
C ARG A 89 -15.50 11.30 6.84
N GLU A 90 -15.61 9.98 6.95
CA GLU A 90 -16.08 9.34 8.17
C GLU A 90 -15.11 9.62 9.33
N PHE A 91 -13.80 9.60 9.06
CA PHE A 91 -12.79 9.92 10.07
C PHE A 91 -12.95 11.35 10.59
N VAL A 92 -13.13 12.35 9.70
CA VAL A 92 -13.36 13.73 10.13
C VAL A 92 -14.66 13.87 10.90
N LYS A 93 -15.72 13.18 10.48
CA LYS A 93 -17.02 13.18 11.16
C LYS A 93 -16.93 12.64 12.59
N GLU A 94 -16.24 11.51 12.80
CA GLU A 94 -16.13 10.88 14.12
C GLU A 94 -15.09 11.56 15.04
N THR A 95 -14.06 12.19 14.46
CA THR A 95 -12.92 12.68 15.26
C THR A 95 -12.79 14.19 15.32
N GLY A 96 -13.52 14.96 14.51
CA GLY A 96 -13.49 16.43 14.47
C GLY A 96 -12.21 16.99 13.83
N GLN A 97 -12.29 17.38 12.55
CA GLN A 97 -11.25 18.00 11.70
C GLN A 97 -9.82 17.37 11.73
N ASN A 98 -9.63 16.24 12.40
CA ASN A 98 -8.39 15.49 12.39
C ASN A 98 -8.15 14.82 11.03
N PHE A 99 -6.90 14.49 10.73
CA PHE A 99 -6.53 13.73 9.55
C PHE A 99 -5.52 12.65 9.85
N PHE A 100 -5.60 11.55 9.11
CA PHE A 100 -4.59 10.49 9.10
C PHE A 100 -3.56 10.70 7.98
N VAL A 101 -2.44 9.97 8.05
CA VAL A 101 -1.39 10.01 7.03
C VAL A 101 -1.35 8.72 6.22
N VAL A 102 -1.47 8.86 4.89
CA VAL A 102 -1.31 7.79 3.90
C VAL A 102 0.18 7.64 3.58
N THR A 103 0.75 6.46 3.79
CA THR A 103 2.19 6.22 3.70
C THR A 103 2.63 5.42 2.48
N SER A 104 1.70 4.78 1.78
CA SER A 104 1.96 4.06 0.52
C SER A 104 0.68 3.98 -0.31
N LEU A 105 0.82 4.04 -1.63
CA LEU A 105 -0.28 3.83 -2.59
C LEU A 105 0.20 2.91 -3.73
N THR A 106 0.03 3.28 -5.00
CA THR A 106 0.45 2.42 -6.13
C THR A 106 1.96 2.22 -6.15
N ARG A 107 2.42 0.97 -6.28
CA ARG A 107 3.84 0.62 -6.47
C ARG A 107 4.04 0.01 -7.85
N THR A 108 5.11 0.36 -8.53
CA THR A 108 5.54 -0.41 -9.71
C THR A 108 6.25 -1.70 -9.24
N LEU A 109 6.40 -2.71 -10.11
CA LEU A 109 7.27 -3.86 -9.81
C LEU A 109 8.71 -3.41 -9.55
N HIS A 110 9.16 -2.41 -10.29
CA HIS A 110 10.48 -1.82 -10.07
C HIS A 110 10.61 -1.27 -8.64
N ASP A 111 9.61 -0.53 -8.15
CA ASP A 111 9.58 -0.05 -6.76
C ASP A 111 9.52 -1.20 -5.75
N GLN A 112 8.71 -2.21 -6.04
CA GLN A 112 8.56 -3.38 -5.17
C GLN A 112 9.88 -4.16 -5.06
N ASN A 113 10.62 -4.31 -6.17
CA ASN A 113 11.94 -4.96 -6.17
C ASN A 113 12.98 -4.14 -5.42
N ARG A 114 13.01 -2.82 -5.59
CA ARG A 114 13.88 -1.95 -4.81
C ARG A 114 13.56 -2.02 -3.31
N LEU A 115 12.27 -2.05 -2.96
CA LEU A 115 11.82 -2.24 -1.58
C LEU A 115 12.28 -3.58 -1.00
N ARG A 116 12.19 -4.69 -1.76
CA ARG A 116 12.70 -6.01 -1.34
C ARG A 116 14.20 -6.04 -1.07
N GLY A 117 14.97 -5.17 -1.73
CA GLY A 117 16.41 -5.04 -1.50
C GLY A 117 16.76 -4.44 -0.13
N VAL A 118 15.87 -3.61 0.44
CA VAL A 118 16.11 -2.89 1.70
C VAL A 118 15.21 -3.32 2.85
N ASN A 119 14.08 -3.97 2.56
CA ASN A 119 13.11 -4.42 3.55
C ASN A 119 12.90 -5.94 3.44
N GLY A 120 13.52 -6.68 4.38
CA GLY A 120 13.39 -8.13 4.47
C GLY A 120 11.95 -8.64 4.68
N ASN A 121 11.03 -7.77 5.11
CA ASN A 121 9.61 -8.10 5.30
C ASN A 121 8.77 -7.90 4.03
N ALA A 122 9.34 -7.33 2.97
CA ALA A 122 8.62 -7.16 1.71
C ALA A 122 8.36 -8.52 1.07
N SER A 123 7.09 -8.79 0.76
CA SER A 123 6.68 -10.06 0.14
C SER A 123 7.47 -10.34 -1.14
N SER A 124 7.89 -11.60 -1.31
CA SER A 124 8.45 -12.13 -2.55
C SER A 124 7.40 -12.22 -3.66
N ASN A 125 6.12 -12.24 -3.30
CA ASN A 125 4.99 -12.30 -4.23
C ASN A 125 4.57 -10.88 -4.66
N ASP A 126 3.66 -10.80 -5.63
CA ASP A 126 3.07 -9.53 -6.05
C ASP A 126 2.37 -8.82 -4.88
N SER A 127 2.37 -7.49 -4.85
CA SER A 127 1.60 -6.75 -3.86
C SER A 127 0.28 -6.27 -4.46
N ALA A 128 -0.78 -6.15 -3.66
CA ALA A 128 -1.99 -5.43 -4.04
C ALA A 128 -1.68 -3.98 -4.51
N HIS A 129 -0.58 -3.39 -4.03
CA HIS A 129 -0.13 -2.06 -4.46
C HIS A 129 0.28 -2.05 -5.94
N ASN A 130 0.68 -3.19 -6.50
CA ASN A 130 1.05 -3.32 -7.90
C ASN A 130 -0.14 -3.28 -8.86
N TYR A 131 -1.36 -3.31 -8.35
CA TYR A 131 -2.61 -3.19 -9.11
C TYR A 131 -3.33 -1.86 -8.82
N GLY A 132 -2.68 -0.93 -8.11
CA GLY A 132 -3.23 0.38 -7.76
C GLY A 132 -4.50 0.34 -6.90
N ALA A 133 -4.79 -0.81 -6.30
CA ALA A 133 -6.01 -1.07 -5.54
C ALA A 133 -5.77 -1.11 -4.02
N SER A 134 -4.58 -0.73 -3.54
CA SER A 134 -4.28 -0.69 -2.11
C SER A 134 -3.52 0.58 -1.70
N PHE A 135 -3.71 0.93 -0.44
CA PHE A 135 -3.02 2.04 0.21
C PHE A 135 -2.80 1.72 1.70
N ASP A 136 -1.76 2.32 2.26
CA ASP A 136 -1.39 2.14 3.66
C ASP A 136 -1.72 3.42 4.44
N ILE A 137 -2.42 3.29 5.56
CA ILE A 137 -2.65 4.41 6.50
C ILE A 137 -1.86 4.14 7.78
N SER A 138 -1.03 5.10 8.20
CA SER A 138 -0.33 4.97 9.48
C SER A 138 -1.31 5.04 10.65
N TYR A 139 -1.21 4.12 11.60
CA TYR A 139 -1.96 4.17 12.85
C TYR A 139 -1.22 4.88 13.99
N VAL A 140 -0.03 5.41 13.70
CA VAL A 140 0.81 6.18 14.63
C VAL A 140 1.14 7.58 14.09
N ARG A 141 0.49 8.02 13.02
CA ARG A 141 0.74 9.35 12.44
C ARG A 141 -0.55 10.05 12.09
N PHE A 142 -0.95 10.97 12.96
CA PHE A 142 -2.15 11.80 12.83
C PHE A 142 -1.77 13.26 12.92
N ASN A 143 -2.44 14.12 12.16
CA ASN A 143 -2.18 15.56 12.17
C ASN A 143 -0.69 15.92 11.96
N HIS A 144 0.00 15.14 11.11
CA HIS A 144 1.47 15.17 10.91
C HIS A 144 2.35 14.85 12.14
N LYS A 145 1.77 14.57 13.31
CA LYS A 145 2.52 14.16 14.51
C LYS A 145 2.75 12.65 14.46
N LEU A 146 4.02 12.25 14.53
CA LEU A 146 4.41 10.84 14.70
C LEU A 146 4.39 10.49 16.19
N GLY A 147 3.62 9.47 16.54
CA GLY A 147 3.48 8.99 17.91
C GLY A 147 2.15 8.28 18.13
N PRO A 148 2.05 7.46 19.19
CA PRO A 148 0.81 6.77 19.53
C PRO A 148 -0.30 7.78 19.85
N ASN A 149 -1.46 7.61 19.22
CA ASN A 149 -2.69 8.30 19.58
C ASN A 149 -3.82 7.27 19.65
N LYS A 150 -4.05 6.72 20.85
CA LYS A 150 -4.98 5.61 21.06
C LYS A 150 -6.40 5.93 20.60
N LYS A 151 -6.87 7.15 20.87
CA LYS A 151 -8.21 7.61 20.49
C LYS A 151 -8.37 7.61 18.97
N LEU A 152 -7.45 8.25 18.25
CA LEU A 152 -7.54 8.33 16.78
C LEU A 152 -7.28 6.98 16.10
N ASP A 153 -6.38 6.14 16.62
CA ASP A 153 -6.19 4.76 16.12
C ASP A 153 -7.47 3.93 16.29
N GLN A 154 -8.12 3.98 17.46
CA GLN A 154 -9.36 3.25 17.72
C GLN A 154 -10.49 3.67 16.78
N GLU A 155 -10.69 4.97 16.59
CA GLU A 155 -11.70 5.47 15.65
C GLU A 155 -11.39 5.09 14.21
N LEU A 156 -10.13 5.23 13.76
CA LEU A 156 -9.72 4.79 12.44
C LEU A 156 -10.00 3.28 12.25
N LYS A 157 -9.64 2.45 13.23
CA LYS A 157 -9.89 1.00 13.18
C LYS A 157 -11.38 0.67 13.12
N LYS A 158 -12.23 1.37 13.89
CA LYS A 158 -13.69 1.22 13.88
C LYS A 158 -14.25 1.51 12.49
N ILE A 159 -13.82 2.62 11.87
CA ILE A 159 -14.22 3.00 10.51
C ILE A 159 -13.79 1.95 9.49
N LEU A 160 -12.52 1.53 9.50
CA LEU A 160 -12.03 0.49 8.60
C LEU A 160 -12.78 -0.83 8.76
N THR A 161 -13.15 -1.19 9.99
CA THR A 161 -13.98 -2.37 10.27
C THR A 161 -15.37 -2.25 9.65
N GLY A 162 -16.01 -1.08 9.74
CA GLY A 162 -17.28 -0.81 9.06
C GLY A 162 -17.19 -0.94 7.53
N PHE A 163 -16.13 -0.39 6.92
CA PHE A 163 -15.90 -0.53 5.48
C PHE A 163 -15.64 -1.99 5.07
N GLN A 164 -14.91 -2.76 5.88
CA GLN A 164 -14.69 -4.18 5.63
C GLN A 164 -15.99 -4.98 5.73
N ASN A 165 -16.81 -4.74 6.76
CA ASN A 165 -18.09 -5.41 6.96
C ASN A 165 -19.10 -5.08 5.84
N SER A 166 -19.06 -3.85 5.31
CA SER A 166 -19.86 -3.45 4.14
C SER A 166 -19.35 -4.00 2.79
N GLY A 167 -18.28 -4.80 2.82
CA GLY A 167 -17.72 -5.43 1.62
C GLY A 167 -16.90 -4.52 0.71
N ARG A 168 -16.53 -3.31 1.17
CA ARG A 168 -15.85 -2.30 0.34
C ARG A 168 -14.32 -2.43 0.35
N ILE A 169 -13.76 -2.99 1.42
CA ILE A 169 -12.33 -3.19 1.58
C ILE A 169 -12.04 -4.53 2.28
N TYR A 170 -10.77 -4.92 2.23
CA TYR A 170 -10.12 -5.69 3.28
C TYR A 170 -9.05 -4.82 3.94
N PHE A 171 -8.70 -5.11 5.20
CA PHE A 171 -7.54 -4.49 5.83
C PHE A 171 -6.85 -5.39 6.86
N VAL A 172 -5.53 -5.23 6.99
CA VAL A 172 -4.70 -5.88 8.02
C VAL A 172 -3.93 -4.82 8.80
N LYS A 173 -3.73 -5.04 10.11
CA LYS A 173 -2.82 -4.22 10.92
C LYS A 173 -1.40 -4.76 10.81
N GLU A 174 -0.52 -4.03 10.12
CA GLU A 174 0.89 -4.37 10.00
C GLU A 174 1.72 -3.69 11.09
N ARG A 175 2.18 -4.46 12.07
CA ARG A 175 2.90 -3.91 13.24
C ARG A 175 4.29 -3.37 12.90
N LEU A 176 4.99 -4.03 11.99
CA LEU A 176 6.38 -3.69 11.63
C LEU A 176 6.47 -2.36 10.88
N SER A 177 5.51 -2.08 10.00
CA SER A 177 5.38 -0.82 9.23
C SER A 177 4.53 0.23 9.95
N SER A 178 3.91 -0.13 11.08
CA SER A 178 2.98 0.70 11.84
C SER A 178 1.84 1.32 11.02
N CYS A 179 1.25 0.52 10.13
CA CYS A 179 0.15 0.91 9.27
C CYS A 179 -1.00 -0.10 9.27
N TYR A 180 -2.17 0.36 8.82
CA TYR A 180 -3.22 -0.49 8.28
C TYR A 180 -3.00 -0.61 6.77
N HIS A 181 -2.75 -1.82 6.30
CA HIS A 181 -2.71 -2.13 4.87
C HIS A 181 -4.13 -2.37 4.39
N ILE A 182 -4.61 -1.55 3.45
CA ILE A 182 -6.01 -1.55 2.98
C ILE A 182 -6.05 -1.93 1.52
N VAL A 183 -6.90 -2.91 1.18
CA VAL A 183 -7.13 -3.39 -0.18
C VAL A 183 -8.58 -3.15 -0.56
N VAL A 184 -8.79 -2.49 -1.70
CA VAL A 184 -10.12 -2.12 -2.19
C VAL A 184 -10.74 -3.31 -2.92
N ARG A 185 -12.03 -3.55 -2.67
CA ARG A 185 -12.82 -4.62 -3.30
C ARG A 185 -13.64 -4.11 -4.48
#